data_AF-A0A447JCR6-F1
#
_entry.id   AF-A0A447JCR6-F1
#
_cell.length_a   1.000
_cell.length_b   1.000
_cell.length_c   1.000
_cell.angle_alpha   90.00
_cell.angle_beta   90.00
_cell.angle_gamma   90.00
#
_symmetry.space_group_name_H-M   'P 1'
#
loop_
_entity.id
_entity.type
_entity.pdbx_description
1 polymer ?
#
loop_
_entity_poly.entity_id
_entity_poly.type
_entity_poly.pdbx_seq_one_letter_code
_entity_poly.pdbx_strand_id
1 'polypeptide(L)'
;MAHTVAVFLSFDGELDTQPLIEQLWQAGKRVYLPVLHPFSPGNLLFLHYHPQSALVTNRLKIQEPRLDVRDVLPLAKLDVLVTPLVAFDEDGQRLGMGGGFYDRTLQNWQQHKIQPVGYAHDCQLVEKLPVEEWDIPLPAVVTPSKIWEW
;
A
#
# COMPACT_ATOMS: atom_id res chain seq x y z
N MET A 1 1.80 -2.87 -18.90
CA MET A 1 1.54 -1.57 -18.26
C MET A 1 0.49 -1.79 -17.18
N ALA A 2 0.65 -1.18 -16.00
CA ALA A 2 -0.35 -1.29 -14.93
C ALA A 2 -1.62 -0.51 -15.26
N HIS A 3 -2.78 -1.06 -14.90
CA HIS A 3 -4.12 -0.50 -15.05
C HIS A 3 -4.82 -0.32 -13.69
N THR A 4 -4.59 -1.21 -12.74
CA THR A 4 -5.15 -1.17 -11.39
C THR A 4 -4.02 -0.95 -10.37
N VAL A 5 -4.08 0.16 -9.65
CA VAL A 5 -3.03 0.57 -8.70
C VAL A 5 -3.66 0.83 -7.35
N ALA A 6 -3.19 0.16 -6.31
CA ALA A 6 -3.60 0.45 -4.95
C ALA A 6 -2.61 1.42 -4.32
N VAL A 7 -3.14 2.45 -3.67
CA VAL A 7 -2.38 3.48 -2.97
C VAL A 7 -3.01 3.67 -1.60
N PHE A 8 -2.24 4.03 -0.58
CA PHE A 8 -2.80 4.40 0.72
C PHE A 8 -3.15 5.90 0.73
N LEU A 9 -4.10 6.32 1.57
CA LEU A 9 -4.24 7.74 1.91
C LEU A 9 -3.25 8.06 3.02
N SER A 10 -2.35 8.99 2.76
CA SER A 10 -1.29 9.37 3.69
C SER A 10 -1.84 9.79 5.05
N PHE A 11 -1.28 9.23 6.12
CA PHE A 11 -1.66 9.49 7.49
C PHE A 11 -0.41 9.67 8.37
N ASP A 12 -0.45 10.62 9.30
CA ASP A 12 0.54 10.80 10.39
C ASP A 12 2.02 10.69 9.96
N GLY A 13 2.50 11.68 9.21
CA GLY A 13 3.92 11.78 8.83
C GLY A 13 4.35 10.89 7.66
N GLU A 14 3.44 10.09 7.09
CA GLU A 14 3.64 9.43 5.81
C GLU A 14 3.79 10.43 4.65
N LEU A 15 4.44 10.00 3.57
CA LEU A 15 4.50 10.72 2.30
C LEU A 15 3.10 11.04 1.79
N ASP A 16 2.87 12.29 1.37
CA ASP A 16 1.62 12.69 0.74
C ASP A 16 1.42 11.94 -0.60
N THR A 17 0.38 11.11 -0.65
CA THR A 17 0.02 10.30 -1.81
C THR A 17 -1.02 10.97 -2.71
N GLN A 18 -1.60 12.10 -2.30
CA GLN A 18 -2.64 12.78 -3.07
C GLN A 18 -2.16 13.18 -4.48
N PRO A 19 -0.95 13.75 -4.68
CA PRO A 19 -0.46 14.06 -6.03
C PRO A 19 -0.31 12.83 -6.92
N LEU A 20 0.11 11.69 -6.35
CA LEU A 20 0.23 10.43 -7.07
C LEU A 20 -1.15 9.91 -7.50
N ILE A 21 -2.13 9.96 -6.61
CA ILE A 21 -3.51 9.55 -6.90
C ILE A 21 -4.10 10.36 -8.05
N GLU A 22 -3.92 11.67 -8.04
CA GLU A 22 -4.40 12.56 -9.11
C GLU A 22 -3.75 12.25 -10.46
N GLN A 23 -2.45 12.04 -10.48
CA GLN A 23 -1.73 11.65 -11.70
C GLN A 23 -2.20 10.30 -12.25
N LEU A 24 -2.44 9.31 -11.37
CA LEU A 24 -2.98 8.01 -11.76
C LEU A 24 -4.36 8.14 -12.40
N TRP A 25 -5.25 8.95 -11.82
CA TRP A 25 -6.57 9.22 -12.42
C TRP A 25 -6.45 9.94 -13.77
N GLN A 26 -5.60 10.95 -13.89
CA GLN A 26 -5.36 11.66 -15.15
C GLN A 26 -4.80 10.74 -16.23
N ALA A 27 -3.98 9.75 -15.85
CA ALA A 27 -3.46 8.72 -16.73
C ALA A 27 -4.46 7.60 -17.06
N GLY A 28 -5.73 7.73 -16.64
CA GLY A 28 -6.79 6.76 -16.89
C GLY A 28 -6.64 5.45 -16.11
N LYS A 29 -5.84 5.45 -15.04
CA LYS A 29 -5.67 4.29 -14.16
C LYS A 29 -6.82 4.19 -13.16
N ARG A 30 -7.11 2.97 -12.73
CA ARG A 30 -8.08 2.70 -11.67
C ARG A 30 -7.32 2.65 -10.34
N VAL A 31 -7.61 3.61 -9.47
CA VAL A 31 -6.99 3.71 -8.15
C VAL A 31 -7.82 2.95 -7.13
N TYR A 32 -7.16 2.20 -6.27
CA TYR A 32 -7.78 1.45 -5.17
C TYR A 32 -7.19 1.90 -3.84
N LEU A 33 -8.00 1.94 -2.79
CA LEU A 33 -7.53 2.18 -1.44
C LEU A 33 -7.63 0.91 -0.58
N PRO A 34 -6.65 0.64 0.30
CA PRO A 34 -6.78 -0.38 1.31
C PRO A 34 -7.83 0.04 2.34
N VAL A 35 -8.72 -0.88 2.69
CA VAL A 35 -9.79 -0.68 3.66
C VAL A 35 -9.76 -1.84 4.66
N LEU A 36 -10.05 -1.57 5.92
CA LEU A 36 -10.05 -2.61 6.95
C LEU A 36 -11.12 -3.66 6.65
N HIS A 37 -10.71 -4.94 6.68
CA HIS A 37 -11.63 -6.02 6.40
C HIS A 37 -12.72 -6.14 7.48
N PRO A 38 -14.02 -6.02 7.13
CA PRO A 38 -15.11 -5.86 8.11
C PRO A 38 -15.32 -7.10 8.99
N PHE A 39 -15.00 -8.29 8.49
CA PHE A 39 -15.15 -9.57 9.19
C PHE A 39 -13.88 -10.44 9.25
N SER A 40 -12.71 -9.92 8.84
CA SER A 40 -11.44 -10.66 8.88
C SER A 40 -10.37 -9.78 9.53
N PRO A 41 -10.32 -9.73 10.88
CA PRO A 41 -9.44 -8.83 11.60
C PRO A 41 -7.97 -8.95 11.15
N GLY A 42 -7.32 -7.80 10.94
CA GLY A 42 -5.92 -7.75 10.51
C GLY A 42 -5.71 -7.87 9.00
N ASN A 43 -6.76 -8.14 8.22
CA ASN A 43 -6.68 -8.18 6.75
C ASN A 43 -7.20 -6.89 6.12
N LEU A 44 -6.79 -6.66 4.87
CA LEU A 44 -7.23 -5.55 4.03
C LEU A 44 -8.13 -6.07 2.91
N LEU A 45 -9.07 -5.23 2.49
CA LEU A 45 -9.71 -5.31 1.18
C LEU A 45 -9.33 -4.08 0.36
N PHE A 46 -9.52 -4.13 -0.95
CA PHE A 46 -9.20 -3.02 -1.85
C PHE A 46 -10.47 -2.51 -2.52
N LEU A 47 -10.81 -1.25 -2.29
CA LEU A 47 -11.97 -0.59 -2.88
C LEU A 47 -11.55 0.41 -3.94
N HIS A 48 -12.28 0.41 -5.05
CA HIS A 48 -12.10 1.40 -6.09
C HIS A 48 -12.36 2.81 -5.53
N TYR A 49 -11.39 3.68 -5.73
CA TYR A 49 -11.45 5.06 -5.25
C TYR A 49 -11.68 6.00 -6.43
N HIS A 50 -12.90 6.54 -6.45
CA HIS A 50 -13.31 7.54 -7.41
C HIS A 50 -13.04 8.94 -6.85
N PRO A 51 -12.83 9.95 -7.71
CA PRO A 51 -12.69 11.34 -7.25
C PRO A 51 -13.88 11.85 -6.41
N GLN A 52 -15.07 11.25 -6.56
CA GLN A 52 -16.29 11.60 -5.83
C GLN A 52 -16.63 10.62 -4.70
N SER A 53 -15.75 9.65 -4.41
CA SER A 53 -15.99 8.67 -3.34
C SER A 53 -16.12 9.37 -1.99
N ALA A 54 -17.17 9.06 -1.24
CA ALA A 54 -17.31 9.49 0.13
C ALA A 54 -16.35 8.70 1.03
N LEU A 55 -15.54 9.43 1.80
CA LEU A 55 -14.63 8.85 2.79
C LEU A 55 -15.28 8.78 4.17
N VAL A 56 -14.95 7.73 4.91
CA VAL A 56 -15.33 7.55 6.31
C VAL A 56 -14.07 7.31 7.14
N THR A 57 -14.09 7.74 8.39
CA THR A 57 -12.98 7.47 9.32
C THR A 57 -13.16 6.10 9.97
N ASN A 58 -12.16 5.25 9.83
CA ASN A 58 -12.19 3.91 10.41
C ASN A 58 -11.74 3.90 11.89
N ARG A 59 -11.74 2.71 12.51
CA ARG A 59 -11.35 2.54 13.93
C ARG A 59 -9.89 2.89 14.25
N LEU A 60 -9.03 2.98 13.23
CA LEU A 60 -7.64 3.40 13.35
C LEU A 60 -7.46 4.89 13.05
N LYS A 61 -8.55 5.65 12.92
CA LYS A 61 -8.59 7.09 12.58
C LYS A 61 -8.07 7.43 11.17
N ILE A 62 -7.98 6.42 10.30
CA ILE A 62 -7.58 6.59 8.90
C ILE A 62 -8.85 6.77 8.05
N GLN A 63 -8.79 7.65 7.05
CA GLN A 63 -9.86 7.80 6.07
C GLN A 63 -9.83 6.65 5.06
N GLU A 64 -10.98 6.06 4.79
CA GLU A 64 -11.14 5.00 3.78
C GLU A 64 -12.48 5.16 3.04
N PRO A 65 -12.61 4.70 1.78
CA PRO A 65 -13.89 4.73 1.08
C PRO A 65 -14.96 3.97 1.85
N ARG A 66 -16.17 4.50 1.87
CA ARG A 66 -17.32 3.76 2.39
C ARG A 66 -17.44 2.42 1.64
N LEU A 67 -17.56 1.33 2.39
CA LEU A 67 -17.66 -0.02 1.83
C LEU A 67 -18.85 -0.15 0.87
N ASP A 68 -18.54 -0.49 -0.38
CA ASP A 68 -19.48 -0.94 -1.41
C ASP A 68 -18.91 -2.18 -2.09
N VAL A 69 -19.68 -3.27 -2.10
CA VAL A 69 -19.24 -4.56 -2.65
C VAL A 69 -18.90 -4.46 -4.14
N ARG A 70 -19.54 -3.52 -4.85
CA ARG A 70 -19.35 -3.30 -6.30
C ARG A 70 -17.98 -2.73 -6.62
N ASP A 71 -17.34 -2.07 -5.66
CA ASP A 71 -16.03 -1.45 -5.80
C ASP A 71 -14.89 -2.36 -5.34
N VAL A 72 -15.19 -3.53 -4.78
CA VAL A 72 -14.19 -4.48 -4.30
C VAL A 72 -13.40 -5.07 -5.46
N LEU A 73 -12.07 -4.99 -5.36
CA LEU A 73 -11.13 -5.67 -6.24
C LEU A 73 -10.40 -6.78 -5.49
N PRO A 74 -10.46 -8.04 -5.97
CA PRO A 74 -9.60 -9.10 -5.47
C PRO A 74 -8.13 -8.76 -5.68
N LEU A 75 -7.27 -9.10 -4.71
CA LEU A 75 -5.84 -8.84 -4.77
C LEU A 75 -5.19 -9.39 -6.06
N ALA A 76 -5.64 -10.56 -6.54
CA ALA A 76 -5.17 -11.18 -7.79
C ALA A 76 -5.49 -10.40 -9.08
N LYS A 77 -6.27 -9.31 -9.01
CA LYS A 77 -6.58 -8.42 -10.13
C LYS A 77 -5.90 -7.05 -10.01
N LEU A 78 -5.10 -6.86 -8.96
CA LEU A 78 -4.35 -5.64 -8.72
C LEU A 78 -3.00 -5.74 -9.43
N ASP A 79 -2.60 -4.73 -10.19
CA ASP A 79 -1.30 -4.76 -10.87
C ASP A 79 -0.17 -4.28 -9.95
N VAL A 80 -0.41 -3.20 -9.19
CA VAL A 80 0.58 -2.56 -8.32
C VAL A 80 -0.02 -2.26 -6.95
N LEU A 81 0.73 -2.54 -5.89
CA LEU A 81 0.39 -2.20 -4.50
C LEU A 81 1.44 -1.26 -3.91
N VAL A 82 1.12 0.04 -3.85
CA VAL A 82 1.95 1.04 -3.17
C VAL A 82 1.77 0.88 -1.67
N THR A 83 2.87 0.57 -0.98
CA THR A 83 2.89 0.17 0.42
C THR A 83 3.55 1.27 1.28
N PRO A 84 2.88 1.77 2.32
CA PRO A 84 3.50 2.68 3.28
C PRO A 84 4.50 1.92 4.15
N LEU A 85 5.48 2.65 4.66
CA LEU A 85 6.49 2.13 5.58
C LEU A 85 6.99 3.23 6.51
N VAL A 86 7.56 2.83 7.65
CA VAL A 86 8.23 3.69 8.63
C VAL A 86 9.73 3.72 8.38
N ALA A 87 10.31 2.56 8.07
CA ALA A 87 11.71 2.42 7.70
C ALA A 87 11.89 1.27 6.71
N PHE A 88 12.97 1.29 5.94
CA PHE A 88 13.42 0.19 5.08
C PHE A 88 14.94 0.09 5.10
N ASP A 89 15.49 -1.05 4.69
CA ASP A 89 16.94 -1.24 4.58
C ASP A 89 17.37 -1.64 3.16
N GLU A 90 18.69 -1.80 2.98
CA GLU A 90 19.29 -2.15 1.69
C GLU A 90 19.01 -3.59 1.23
N ASP A 91 18.33 -4.40 2.03
CA ASP A 91 17.92 -5.77 1.70
C ASP A 91 16.40 -5.86 1.36
N GLY A 92 15.73 -4.70 1.26
CA GLY A 92 14.31 -4.62 0.95
C GLY A 92 13.39 -4.93 2.14
N GLN A 93 13.95 -5.07 3.35
CA GLN A 93 13.14 -5.20 4.56
C GLN A 93 12.41 -3.90 4.81
N ARG A 94 11.26 -3.99 5.50
CA ARG A 94 10.48 -2.82 5.86
C ARG A 94 9.94 -2.94 7.28
N LEU A 95 9.82 -1.81 7.93
CA LEU A 95 9.12 -1.65 9.19
C LEU A 95 7.82 -0.90 8.93
N GLY A 96 6.69 -1.48 9.32
CA GLY A 96 5.40 -0.79 9.32
C GLY A 96 5.03 -0.20 10.69
N MET A 97 3.82 0.33 10.81
CA MET A 97 3.27 0.87 12.06
C MET A 97 2.89 -0.21 13.11
N GLY A 98 3.31 -1.47 12.93
CA GLY A 98 3.09 -2.58 13.87
C GLY A 98 1.76 -3.33 13.75
N GLY A 99 0.87 -2.96 12.82
CA GLY A 99 -0.42 -3.63 12.64
C GLY A 99 -0.38 -4.96 11.87
N GLY A 100 0.70 -5.25 11.13
CA GLY A 100 0.87 -6.48 10.33
C GLY A 100 -0.12 -6.64 9.16
N PHE A 101 -0.82 -5.58 8.76
CA PHE A 101 -1.81 -5.62 7.67
C PHE A 101 -1.18 -5.93 6.32
N TYR A 102 -0.03 -5.30 6.02
CA TYR A 102 0.66 -5.50 4.76
C TYR A 102 1.40 -6.83 4.72
N ASP A 103 1.99 -7.33 5.82
CA ASP A 103 2.61 -8.67 5.82
C ASP A 103 1.61 -9.76 5.46
N ARG A 104 0.42 -9.72 6.08
CA ARG A 104 -0.68 -10.64 5.76
C ARG A 104 -1.18 -10.49 4.33
N THR A 105 -1.22 -9.27 3.81
CA THR A 105 -1.61 -9.01 2.41
C THR A 105 -0.56 -9.54 1.43
N LEU A 106 0.73 -9.42 1.78
CA LEU A 106 1.85 -9.73 0.91
C LEU A 106 2.32 -11.19 0.98
N GLN A 107 1.90 -11.98 1.98
CA GLN A 107 2.39 -13.34 2.20
C GLN A 107 2.42 -14.23 0.94
N ASN A 108 1.49 -14.04 -0.02
CA ASN A 108 1.44 -14.76 -1.29
C ASN A 108 1.40 -13.83 -2.52
N TRP A 109 2.00 -12.64 -2.44
CA TRP A 109 1.91 -11.61 -3.48
C TRP A 109 2.38 -12.11 -4.86
N GLN A 110 3.41 -12.95 -4.90
CA GLN A 110 3.94 -13.53 -6.15
C GLN A 110 2.92 -14.42 -6.86
N GLN A 111 2.08 -15.14 -6.12
CA GLN A 111 1.01 -15.97 -6.70
C GLN A 111 -0.09 -15.12 -7.31
N HIS A 112 -0.30 -13.92 -6.75
CA HIS A 112 -1.26 -12.93 -7.24
C HIS A 112 -0.72 -12.08 -8.40
N LYS A 113 0.57 -12.21 -8.75
CA LYS A 113 1.25 -11.42 -9.79
C LYS A 113 1.13 -9.91 -9.59
N ILE A 114 0.97 -9.48 -8.34
CA ILE A 114 0.96 -8.06 -7.99
C ILE A 114 2.40 -7.56 -7.88
N GLN A 115 2.66 -6.28 -8.14
CA GLN A 115 3.95 -5.66 -7.85
C GLN A 115 3.84 -4.78 -6.60
N PRO A 116 4.31 -5.24 -5.42
CA PRO A 116 4.37 -4.39 -4.25
C PRO A 116 5.56 -3.44 -4.35
N VAL A 117 5.34 -2.16 -4.05
CA VAL A 117 6.35 -1.10 -4.12
C VAL A 117 6.25 -0.25 -2.86
N GLY A 118 7.36 -0.13 -2.12
CA GLY A 118 7.44 0.78 -0.99
C GLY A 118 7.51 2.23 -1.45
N TYR A 119 6.81 3.12 -0.76
CA TYR A 119 6.86 4.55 -1.03
C TYR A 119 7.42 5.27 0.20
N ALA A 120 8.62 5.82 0.08
CA ALA A 120 9.41 6.24 1.23
C ALA A 120 10.18 7.55 0.99
N HIS A 121 10.41 8.30 2.06
CA HIS A 121 11.41 9.35 2.09
C HIS A 121 12.82 8.76 2.15
N ASP A 122 13.82 9.53 1.69
CA ASP A 122 15.23 9.12 1.79
C ASP A 122 15.68 8.89 3.24
N CYS A 123 15.14 9.64 4.20
CA CYS A 123 15.46 9.50 5.62
C CYS A 123 14.92 8.24 6.29
N GLN A 124 14.07 7.47 5.59
CA GLN A 124 13.52 6.21 6.09
C GLN A 124 14.43 5.02 5.78
N LEU A 125 15.52 5.24 5.03
CA LEU A 125 16.58 4.25 4.89
C LEU A 125 17.36 4.13 6.20
N VAL A 126 17.49 2.91 6.70
CA VAL A 126 18.33 2.57 7.85
C VAL A 126 19.34 1.49 7.48
N GLU A 127 20.39 1.34 8.29
CA GLU A 127 21.45 0.37 8.01
C GLU A 127 20.94 -1.08 8.04
N LYS A 128 20.11 -1.42 9.02
CA LYS A 128 19.54 -2.76 9.17
C LYS A 128 18.29 -2.76 10.03
N LEU A 129 17.26 -3.47 9.60
CA LEU A 129 16.08 -3.71 10.41
C LEU A 129 16.15 -5.04 11.16
N PRO A 130 15.55 -5.15 12.37
CA PRO A 130 15.21 -6.45 12.92
C PRO A 130 14.16 -7.09 12.02
N VAL A 131 14.35 -8.37 11.70
CA VAL A 131 13.47 -9.13 10.81
C VAL A 131 12.92 -10.33 11.57
N GLU A 132 11.61 -10.52 11.48
CA GLU A 132 10.90 -11.68 11.98
C GLU A 132 10.52 -12.62 10.82
N GLU A 133 10.26 -13.90 11.12
CA GLU A 133 10.00 -14.93 10.08
C GLU A 133 8.76 -14.65 9.20
N TRP A 134 7.86 -13.79 9.67
CA TRP A 134 6.63 -13.42 8.96
C TRP A 134 6.76 -12.11 8.17
N ASP A 135 7.87 -11.39 8.28
CA ASP A 135 8.07 -10.14 7.57
C ASP A 135 8.33 -10.42 6.08
N ILE A 136 7.58 -9.71 5.23
CA ILE A 136 7.68 -9.88 3.78
C ILE A 136 8.52 -8.74 3.19
N PRO A 137 9.73 -8.99 2.66
CA PRO A 137 10.53 -7.96 2.01
C PRO A 137 9.83 -7.46 0.73
N LEU A 138 10.10 -6.21 0.38
CA LEU A 138 9.62 -5.60 -0.85
C LEU A 138 10.62 -5.84 -1.98
N PRO A 139 10.16 -6.12 -3.20
CA PRO A 139 11.01 -6.22 -4.37
C PRO A 139 11.49 -4.84 -4.86
N ALA A 140 10.82 -3.76 -4.44
CA ALA A 140 11.22 -2.41 -4.77
C ALA A 140 10.76 -1.37 -3.75
N VAL A 141 11.56 -0.32 -3.59
CA VAL A 141 11.22 0.90 -2.84
C VAL A 141 11.58 2.12 -3.68
N VAL A 142 10.68 3.08 -3.76
CA VAL A 142 10.90 4.36 -4.45
C VAL A 142 11.08 5.47 -3.41
N THR A 143 12.17 6.20 -3.55
CA THR A 143 12.44 7.44 -2.81
C THR A 143 12.70 8.61 -3.78
N PRO A 144 12.70 9.87 -3.30
CA PRO A 144 13.01 11.02 -4.15
C PRO A 144 14.38 10.92 -4.84
N SER A 145 15.37 10.33 -4.16
CA SER A 145 16.74 10.24 -4.67
C SER A 145 17.02 8.97 -5.47
N LYS A 146 16.31 7.86 -5.23
CA LYS A 146 16.66 6.56 -5.79
C LYS A 146 15.46 5.60 -5.89
N ILE A 147 15.51 4.73 -6.90
CA ILE A 147 14.72 3.51 -6.96
C ILE A 147 15.61 2.35 -6.49
N TRP A 148 15.17 1.63 -5.48
CA TRP A 148 15.79 0.44 -4.93
C TRP A 148 15.05 -0.77 -5.49
N GLU A 149 15.76 -1.74 -6.06
CA GLU A 149 15.20 -2.95 -6.69
C GLU A 149 16.04 -4.17 -6.31
N TRP A 150 15.36 -5.29 -6.03
CA TRP A 150 15.95 -6.57 -5.59
C TRP A 150 15.37 -7.77 -6.36
#